data_AF-A0A6N2K8C1-F1
#
_entry.id   AF-A0A6N2K8C1-F1
#
_cell.length_a   1.000
_cell.length_b   1.000
_cell.length_c   1.000
_cell.angle_alpha   90.00
_cell.angle_beta   90.00
_cell.angle_gamma   90.00
#
_symmetry.space_group_name_H-M   'P 1'
#
loop_
_entity.id
_entity.type
_entity.pdbx_description
1 polymer ?
#
loop_
_entity_poly.entity_id
_entity_poly.type
_entity_poly.pdbx_seq_one_letter_code
_entity_poly.pdbx_strand_id
1 'polypeptide(L)'
;MEVFSKELKATDVGVKLSFPTHGLEHLDFAGSNSVDLRVKDSCGELRVIRCWKRKNGDHDKPVLSSGWLKFVADYGLGVGDKVVLLREDDHSLGSQFKIEAQRRIVLFGLEDWGEVTRAINY
;
A
#
# COMPACT_ATOMS: atom_id res chain seq x y z
N MET A 1 -11.30 -4.99 -6.28
CA MET A 1 -11.60 -3.55 -6.53
C MET A 1 -10.40 -2.70 -6.12
N GLU A 2 -10.02 -1.63 -6.85
CA GLU A 2 -8.94 -0.72 -6.40
C GLU A 2 -9.41 0.16 -5.23
N VAL A 3 -8.62 0.19 -4.15
CA VAL A 3 -8.83 1.08 -2.98
C VAL A 3 -8.08 2.39 -3.18
N PHE A 4 -6.83 2.31 -3.63
CA PHE A 4 -6.06 3.46 -4.11
C PHE A 4 -4.89 3.02 -4.97
N SER A 5 -4.42 3.96 -5.80
CA SER A 5 -3.15 3.90 -6.52
C SER A 5 -2.38 5.21 -6.27
N LYS A 6 -1.09 5.10 -5.91
CA LYS A 6 -0.29 6.28 -5.56
C LYS A 6 1.19 6.13 -5.93
N GLU A 7 1.72 7.14 -6.60
CA GLU A 7 3.16 7.34 -6.76
C GLU A 7 3.79 7.87 -5.46
N LEU A 8 4.87 7.22 -5.02
CA LEU A 8 5.51 7.43 -3.74
C LEU A 8 6.36 8.68 -3.74
N LYS A 9 6.16 9.52 -2.71
CA LYS A 9 6.98 10.70 -2.42
C LYS A 9 8.00 10.38 -1.32
N ALA A 10 8.95 11.28 -1.11
CA ALA A 10 9.98 11.13 -0.07
C ALA A 10 9.42 10.79 1.32
N THR A 11 8.30 11.43 1.72
CA THR A 11 7.63 11.13 3.00
C THR A 11 7.01 9.73 3.03
N ASP A 12 6.53 9.25 1.88
CA ASP A 12 5.94 7.92 1.80
C ASP A 12 7.04 6.86 1.98
N VAL A 13 8.17 7.01 1.29
CA VAL A 13 9.30 6.06 1.40
C VAL A 13 9.97 6.12 2.78
N GLY A 14 10.14 7.31 3.34
CA GLY A 14 10.95 7.48 4.56
C GLY A 14 10.17 7.48 5.89
N VAL A 15 8.85 7.67 5.86
CA VAL A 15 8.06 7.85 7.10
C VAL A 15 6.78 7.02 7.10
N LYS A 16 5.84 7.34 6.22
CA LYS A 16 4.49 6.77 6.20
C LYS A 16 3.75 7.12 4.92
N LEU A 17 2.95 6.18 4.40
CA LEU A 17 2.14 6.41 3.21
C LEU A 17 0.84 7.11 3.58
N SER A 18 0.62 8.32 3.05
CA SER A 18 -0.72 8.94 3.06
C SER A 18 -1.46 8.63 1.76
N PHE A 19 -2.76 8.36 1.79
CA PHE A 19 -3.53 8.09 0.57
C PHE A 19 -4.86 8.86 0.55
N PRO A 20 -5.56 8.94 -0.60
CA PRO A 20 -6.81 9.69 -0.72
C PRO A 20 -7.90 9.20 0.25
N THR A 21 -8.75 10.12 0.69
CA THR A 21 -9.79 9.88 1.69
C THR A 21 -10.87 8.89 1.22
N HIS A 22 -11.16 8.82 -0.09
CA HIS A 22 -12.12 7.85 -0.64
C HIS A 22 -11.72 6.40 -0.36
N GLY A 23 -10.41 6.11 -0.21
CA GLY A 23 -9.94 4.79 0.16
C GLY A 23 -10.41 4.32 1.54
N LEU A 24 -10.83 5.25 2.42
CA LEU A 24 -11.43 4.91 3.72
C LEU A 24 -12.78 4.18 3.58
N GLU A 25 -13.53 4.40 2.50
CA GLU A 25 -14.83 3.76 2.27
C GLU A 25 -14.74 2.24 2.20
N HIS A 26 -13.53 1.72 1.94
CA HIS A 26 -13.24 0.29 1.85
C HIS A 26 -12.68 -0.31 3.15
N LEU A 27 -12.48 0.50 4.18
CA LEU A 27 -11.84 0.09 5.44
C LEU A 27 -12.83 0.13 6.60
N ASP A 28 -12.89 -0.94 7.38
CA ASP A 28 -13.66 -0.98 8.63
C ASP A 28 -12.74 -0.73 9.83
N PHE A 29 -13.02 0.33 10.59
CA PHE A 29 -12.26 0.70 11.78
C PHE A 29 -12.90 0.20 13.08
N ALA A 30 -14.08 -0.45 13.04
CA ALA A 30 -14.78 -0.97 14.21
C ALA A 30 -14.88 0.04 15.38
N GLY A 31 -15.15 1.31 15.08
CA GLY A 31 -15.23 2.40 16.07
C GLY A 31 -13.88 2.94 16.61
N SER A 32 -12.75 2.34 16.23
CA SER A 32 -11.39 2.80 16.56
C SER A 32 -10.89 3.89 15.60
N ASN A 33 -9.67 4.40 15.86
CA ASN A 33 -8.95 5.36 15.00
C ASN A 33 -7.91 4.68 14.10
N SER A 34 -7.70 3.38 14.31
CA SER A 34 -6.76 2.57 13.54
C SER A 34 -7.31 1.19 13.28
N VAL A 35 -6.90 0.59 12.17
CA VAL A 35 -7.19 -0.78 11.78
C VAL A 35 -5.92 -1.45 11.28
N ASP A 36 -5.73 -2.73 11.58
CA ASP A 36 -4.65 -3.55 11.03
C ASP A 36 -5.13 -4.22 9.74
N LEU A 37 -4.61 -3.75 8.60
CA LEU A 37 -4.93 -4.29 7.28
C LEU A 37 -4.12 -5.57 7.05
N ARG A 38 -4.82 -6.69 6.81
CA ARG A 38 -4.22 -7.93 6.33
C ARG A 38 -4.12 -7.86 4.80
N VAL A 39 -2.90 -7.63 4.32
CA VAL A 39 -2.59 -7.47 2.91
C VAL A 39 -1.80 -8.68 2.42
N LYS A 40 -2.18 -9.23 1.27
CA LYS A 40 -1.37 -10.21 0.55
C LYS A 40 -0.44 -9.46 -0.40
N ASP A 41 0.85 -9.75 -0.35
CA ASP A 41 1.81 -9.15 -1.27
C ASP A 41 1.91 -9.92 -2.60
N SER A 42 2.74 -9.43 -3.53
CA SER A 42 2.93 -10.07 -4.84
C SER A 42 3.56 -11.46 -4.76
N CYS A 43 4.34 -11.75 -3.70
CA CYS A 43 4.85 -13.09 -3.42
C CYS A 43 3.78 -14.02 -2.81
N GLY A 44 2.59 -13.50 -2.53
CA GLY A 44 1.49 -14.22 -1.90
C GLY A 44 1.60 -14.32 -0.37
N GLU A 45 2.53 -13.60 0.25
CA GLU A 45 2.74 -13.59 1.69
C GLU A 45 1.76 -12.64 2.38
N LEU A 46 1.20 -13.09 3.51
CA LEU A 46 0.30 -12.27 4.32
C LEU A 46 1.09 -11.32 5.21
N ARG A 47 0.83 -10.03 5.08
CA ARG A 47 1.44 -8.96 5.86
C ARG A 47 0.39 -8.16 6.60
N VAL A 48 0.80 -7.55 7.71
CA VAL A 48 -0.05 -6.65 8.48
C VAL A 48 0.50 -5.23 8.36
N ILE A 49 -0.33 -4.32 7.87
CA ILE A 49 -0.02 -2.89 7.78
C ILE A 49 -1.08 -2.10 8.55
N ARG A 50 -0.67 -1.32 9.55
CA ARG A 50 -1.60 -0.51 10.34
C ARG A 50 -1.99 0.75 9.59
N CYS A 51 -3.29 0.97 9.43
CA CYS A 51 -3.87 2.19 8.90
C CYS A 51 -4.45 3.04 10.03
N TRP A 52 -4.21 4.35 9.99
CA TRP A 52 -4.83 5.33 10.88
C TRP A 52 -5.73 6.27 10.09
N LYS A 53 -6.92 6.57 10.60
CA LYS A 53 -7.70 7.75 10.21
C LYS A 53 -7.30 8.92 11.11
N ARG A 54 -6.97 10.08 10.53
CA ARG A 54 -6.72 11.29 11.33
C ARG A 54 -8.05 11.83 11.86
N LYS A 55 -8.01 12.46 13.05
CA LYS A 55 -9.21 12.99 13.73
C LYS A 55 -9.42 14.50 13.59
N ASN A 56 -8.41 15.26 13.16
CA ASN A 56 -8.44 16.73 13.19
C ASN A 56 -7.89 17.35 11.88
N GLY A 57 -8.73 18.13 11.19
CA GLY A 57 -8.37 19.09 10.12
C GLY A 57 -9.07 18.86 8.78
N ASP A 58 -9.05 19.86 7.88
CA ASP A 58 -9.64 19.82 6.52
C ASP A 58 -9.08 18.71 5.58
N HIS A 59 -8.16 17.88 6.09
CA HIS A 59 -7.43 16.87 5.35
C HIS A 59 -7.34 15.55 6.15
N ASP A 60 -8.47 14.84 6.22
CA ASP A 60 -8.65 13.52 6.84
C ASP A 60 -7.93 12.36 6.09
N LYS A 61 -6.74 12.62 5.55
CA LYS A 61 -6.03 11.62 4.75
C LYS A 61 -5.63 10.43 5.64
N PRO A 62 -6.06 9.20 5.32
CA PRO A 62 -5.59 8.02 6.00
C PRO A 62 -4.10 7.80 5.80
N VAL A 63 -3.49 7.08 6.73
CA VAL A 63 -2.06 6.85 6.77
C VAL A 63 -1.74 5.40 7.08
N LEU A 64 -0.95 4.74 6.23
CA LEU A 64 -0.30 3.47 6.54
C LEU A 64 0.99 3.76 7.33
N SER A 65 1.08 3.22 8.55
CA SER A 65 2.18 3.47 9.47
C SER A 65 2.99 2.21 9.79
N SER A 66 2.53 1.39 10.74
CA SER A 66 3.27 0.21 11.19
C SER A 66 3.23 -0.84 10.09
N GLY A 67 4.35 -1.51 9.84
CA GLY A 67 4.49 -2.49 8.75
C GLY A 67 4.80 -1.87 7.37
N TRP A 68 4.47 -0.59 7.15
CA TRP A 68 4.70 0.08 5.87
C TRP A 68 6.18 0.20 5.51
N LEU A 69 7.02 0.76 6.41
CA LEU A 69 8.46 0.90 6.12
C LEU A 69 9.17 -0.44 5.96
N LYS A 70 8.67 -1.50 6.60
CA LYS A 70 9.16 -2.86 6.36
C LYS A 70 8.81 -3.32 4.94
N PHE A 71 7.60 -3.06 4.46
CA PHE A 71 7.23 -3.34 3.07
C PHE A 71 8.09 -2.55 2.08
N VAL A 72 8.32 -1.26 2.32
CA VAL A 72 9.24 -0.42 1.53
C VAL A 72 10.64 -1.03 1.46
N ALA A 73 11.20 -1.44 2.59
CA ALA A 73 12.53 -2.03 2.66
C ALA A 73 12.59 -3.41 1.98
N ASP A 74 11.63 -4.29 2.25
CA ASP A 74 11.58 -5.64 1.69
C ASP A 74 11.45 -5.62 0.16
N TYR A 75 10.82 -4.59 -0.42
CA TYR A 75 10.64 -4.43 -1.87
C TYR A 75 11.59 -3.40 -2.52
N GLY A 76 12.49 -2.78 -1.74
CA GLY A 76 13.42 -1.77 -2.26
C GLY A 76 12.72 -0.59 -2.94
N LEU A 77 11.60 -0.12 -2.37
CA LEU A 77 10.78 0.95 -2.96
C LEU A 77 11.47 2.31 -2.80
N GLY A 78 11.44 3.10 -3.87
CA GLY A 78 11.99 4.44 -3.96
C GLY A 78 10.96 5.50 -4.34
N VAL A 79 11.40 6.76 -4.36
CA VAL A 79 10.58 7.88 -4.84
C VAL A 79 10.31 7.69 -6.33
N GLY A 80 9.05 7.85 -6.73
CA GLY A 80 8.61 7.63 -8.12
C GLY A 80 8.12 6.21 -8.42
N ASP A 81 8.35 5.25 -7.52
CA ASP A 81 7.64 3.97 -7.56
C ASP A 81 6.17 4.18 -7.21
N LYS A 82 5.32 3.22 -7.55
CA LYS A 82 3.88 3.27 -7.33
C LYS A 82 3.42 2.09 -6.51
N VAL A 83 2.47 2.35 -5.62
CA VAL A 83 1.80 1.30 -4.84
C VAL A 83 0.31 1.32 -5.14
N VAL A 84 -0.24 0.13 -5.31
CA VAL A 84 -1.67 -0.11 -5.52
C VAL A 84 -2.19 -1.00 -4.40
N LEU A 85 -3.25 -0.55 -3.74
CA LEU A 85 -3.98 -1.37 -2.78
C LEU A 85 -5.31 -1.80 -3.42
N LEU A 86 -5.54 -3.11 -3.46
CA LEU A 86 -6.74 -3.72 -4.01
C LEU A 86 -7.50 -4.41 -2.88
N ARG A 87 -8.83 -4.31 -2.88
CA ARG A 87 -9.72 -5.13 -2.07
C ARG A 87 -9.93 -6.47 -2.75
N GLU A 88 -9.80 -7.55 -1.98
CA GLU A 88 -10.11 -8.91 -2.40
C GLU A 88 -11.54 -9.25 -1.96
N ASP A 89 -12.37 -9.69 -2.93
CA ASP A 89 -13.75 -10.10 -2.66
C ASP A 89 -13.84 -11.57 -2.22
N ASP A 90 -12.79 -12.36 -2.50
CA ASP A 90 -12.66 -13.74 -2.03
C ASP A 90 -11.78 -13.80 -0.78
N HIS A 91 -12.43 -13.95 0.38
CA HIS A 91 -11.77 -14.06 1.68
C HIS A 91 -11.19 -15.45 1.99
N SER A 92 -11.21 -16.39 1.03
CA SER A 92 -10.76 -17.77 1.21
C SER A 92 -9.32 -17.93 1.73
N LEU A 93 -8.49 -16.90 1.54
CA LEU A 93 -7.06 -16.90 1.90
C LEU A 93 -6.71 -16.05 3.14
N GLY A 94 -7.71 -15.52 3.85
CA GLY A 94 -7.50 -14.80 5.13
C GLY A 94 -6.95 -13.37 5.00
N SER A 95 -6.70 -12.89 3.78
CA SER A 95 -6.49 -11.48 3.43
C SER A 95 -7.81 -10.80 3.06
N GLN A 96 -7.87 -9.50 3.30
CA GLN A 96 -8.96 -8.63 2.84
C GLN A 96 -8.51 -7.76 1.66
N PHE A 97 -7.20 -7.67 1.46
CA PHE A 97 -6.57 -6.78 0.51
C PHE A 97 -5.36 -7.46 -0.13
N LYS A 98 -5.02 -7.01 -1.34
CA LYS A 98 -3.75 -7.25 -1.99
C LYS A 98 -2.99 -5.92 -2.11
N ILE A 99 -1.68 -5.94 -1.89
CA ILE A 99 -0.81 -4.79 -2.11
C ILE A 99 0.22 -5.10 -3.19
N GLU A 100 0.34 -4.19 -4.16
CA GLU A 100 1.26 -4.32 -5.27
C GLU A 100 2.21 -3.12 -5.30
N ALA A 101 3.48 -3.41 -5.58
CA ALA A 101 4.49 -2.40 -5.85
C ALA A 101 4.86 -2.42 -7.33
N GLN A 102 4.98 -1.25 -7.93
CA GLN A 102 5.23 -1.08 -9.35
C GLN A 102 6.31 -0.01 -9.59
N ARG A 103 7.15 -0.20 -10.60
CA ARG A 103 8.19 0.73 -11.03
C ARG A 103 8.01 1.05 -12.51
N ARG A 104 8.28 2.29 -12.91
CA ARG A 104 8.23 2.66 -14.32
C ARG A 104 9.28 1.88 -15.09
N ILE A 105 8.85 1.27 -16.19
CA ILE A 105 9.69 0.56 -17.14
C ILE A 105 9.47 1.15 -18.53
N VAL A 106 10.50 1.05 -19.38
CA VAL A 106 10.40 1.42 -20.79
C VAL A 106 10.49 0.14 -21.60
N LEU A 107 9.41 -0.23 -22.29
CA LEU A 107 9.36 -1.37 -23.19
C LEU A 107 9.08 -0.87 -24.60
N PHE A 108 9.97 -1.18 -25.54
CA PHE A 108 9.84 -0.76 -26.95
C PHE A 108 9.63 0.75 -27.15
N GLY A 109 10.20 1.58 -26.26
CA GLY A 109 10.05 3.04 -26.31
C GLY A 109 8.75 3.58 -25.70
N LEU A 110 7.92 2.72 -25.11
CA LEU A 110 6.70 3.11 -24.39
C LEU A 110 6.91 2.97 -22.87
N GLU A 111 6.44 3.96 -22.12
CA GLU A 111 6.45 3.93 -20.65
C GLU A 111 5.27 3.11 -20.13
N ASP A 112 5.55 2.18 -19.22
CA ASP A 112 4.54 1.38 -18.51
C ASP A 112 4.99 1.12 -17.06
N TRP A 113 4.16 0.44 -16.27
CA TRP A 113 4.42 0.05 -14.90
C TRP A 113 4.70 -1.44 -14.79
N GLY A 114 5.94 -1.80 -14.44
CA GLY A 114 6.35 -3.16 -14.15
C GLY A 114 6.21 -3.49 -12.66
N GLU A 115 5.93 -4.74 -12.34
CA GLU A 115 5.89 -5.24 -10.97
C GLU A 115 7.28 -5.19 -10.31
N VAL A 116 7.34 -4.76 -9.05
CA VAL A 116 8.54 -4.84 -8.21
C VAL A 116 8.46 -6.12 -7.39
N THR A 117 9.46 -6.99 -7.56
CA THR A 117 9.60 -8.21 -6.76
C THR A 117 10.39 -7.93 -5.49
N ARG A 118 10.17 -8.77 -4.47
CA ARG A 118 10.85 -8.66 -3.18
C ARG A 118 12.37 -8.73 -3.36
N ALA A 119 13.12 -7.86 -2.68
CA ALA A 119 14.57 -7.89 -2.67
C ALA A 119 15.05 -9.21 -2.03
N ILE A 120 15.72 -10.04 -2.82
CA ILE A 120 16.37 -11.26 -2.33
C ILE A 120 17.77 -10.85 -1.86
N ASN A 121 17.96 -10.72 -0.54
CA ASN A 121 19.29 -10.59 0.02
C ASN A 121 19.90 -11.99 0.09
N TYR A 122 20.91 -12.26 -0.74
CA TYR A 122 21.76 -13.45 -0.66
C TYR A 122 22.82 -13.31 0.45
#